data_AF-A0A222SQY7-F1
#
_entry.id   AF-A0A222SQY7-F1
#
_cell.length_a   1.000
_cell.length_b   1.000
_cell.length_c   1.000
_cell.angle_alpha   90.00
_cell.angle_beta   90.00
_cell.angle_gamma   90.00
#
_symmetry.space_group_name_H-M   'P 1'
#
loop_
_entity.id
_entity.type
_entity.pdbx_description
1 polymer ?
#
loop_
_entity_poly.entity_id
_entity_poly.type
_entity_poly.pdbx_seq_one_letter_code
_entity_poly.pdbx_strand_id
1 'polypeptide(L)'
;MKYSASTGAQFSNVNFDGTAEFNEAVFEGEAWFGAAHFTSDAGFREAVFARGASFDWATVHGHALFSAVVFKGSLGFRGTRFADTASFRWTVFEDHAAFDEAVFDGDAEFNEAVFRSNAQFLLMVVKGDANFRRVVFEHVAQIGPLACRQKLRLTGAVFSTAVTIEAAVQHLDCQRTHWASTAALRLRHASVDLTDAVLEYPVSIAAQTTPFIVTWHGRGVLDEDGLKKAPVRVLSLRGVDAAHLVLSDIDLSACRFAGTVHLDQLRLEGHCPLAALPHGWHRRRGVPVRWTQRQTLAEEVQWRTARATARSGWILAPDPRGPVPLEPTALAPVYRALRKAFEDAKNEPGAADFYYGEMEMRRNDRHTPWAERFLLGLYWAVSGYGLRATRALGWLLAAMAATIVLMMGLGLPDTPARPYSPGAGVIGKQDPRLHAAFPDRFTGARAHKAADVVINSVVFRSSGQDLTTAGRYTEMASRLAEPVLLALALLAVRGRVKR
;
A
#
# COMPACT_ATOMS: atom_id res chain seq x y z
N MET A 1 -51.83 -5.27 -21.13
CA MET A 1 -51.97 -5.18 -22.60
C MET A 1 -50.57 -5.07 -23.15
N LYS A 2 -50.14 -5.98 -24.04
CA LYS A 2 -48.83 -5.86 -24.71
C LYS A 2 -48.97 -4.81 -25.80
N TYR A 3 -48.33 -3.65 -25.62
CA TYR A 3 -48.29 -2.62 -26.65
C TYR A 3 -47.23 -3.01 -27.68
N SER A 4 -47.62 -3.20 -28.94
CA SER A 4 -46.69 -3.38 -30.06
C SER A 4 -46.87 -2.23 -31.05
N ALA A 5 -45.78 -1.55 -31.37
CA ALA A 5 -45.72 -0.49 -32.38
C ALA A 5 -44.90 -0.99 -33.57
N SER A 6 -45.61 -1.35 -34.65
CA SER A 6 -45.02 -1.88 -35.89
C SER A 6 -44.40 -0.80 -36.79
N THR A 7 -44.86 0.45 -36.66
CA THR A 7 -44.23 1.65 -37.23
C THR A 7 -43.35 2.33 -36.18
N GLY A 8 -42.38 3.15 -36.61
CA GLY A 8 -41.57 3.95 -35.69
C GLY A 8 -42.45 4.74 -34.71
N ALA A 9 -42.10 4.71 -33.42
CA ALA A 9 -42.82 5.38 -32.36
C ALA A 9 -42.18 6.75 -32.09
N GLN A 10 -42.96 7.82 -32.20
CA GLN A 10 -42.47 9.19 -32.08
C GLN A 10 -43.08 9.88 -30.86
N PHE A 11 -42.24 10.14 -29.87
CA PHE A 11 -42.52 10.81 -28.60
C PHE A 11 -41.53 11.95 -28.30
N SER A 12 -40.79 12.43 -29.31
CA SER A 12 -39.84 13.53 -29.12
C SER A 12 -40.55 14.83 -28.77
N ASN A 13 -40.00 15.58 -27.82
CA ASN A 13 -40.58 16.82 -27.27
C ASN A 13 -41.98 16.64 -26.62
N VAL A 14 -42.38 15.41 -26.30
CA VAL A 14 -43.65 15.15 -25.60
C VAL A 14 -43.46 15.43 -24.11
N ASN A 15 -44.46 16.07 -23.50
CA ASN A 15 -44.57 16.20 -22.06
C ASN A 15 -45.56 15.16 -21.52
N PHE A 16 -45.07 14.26 -20.66
CA PHE A 16 -45.87 13.27 -19.95
C PHE A 16 -46.14 13.80 -18.53
N ASP A 17 -47.33 14.36 -18.32
CA ASP A 17 -47.72 15.03 -17.07
C ASP A 17 -47.99 14.09 -15.89
N GLY A 18 -47.96 12.77 -16.12
CA GLY A 18 -48.09 11.74 -15.09
C GLY A 18 -47.16 10.56 -15.35
N THR A 19 -47.39 9.45 -14.65
CA THR A 19 -46.61 8.22 -14.86
C THR A 19 -46.79 7.71 -16.29
N ALA A 20 -45.68 7.55 -17.01
CA ALA A 20 -45.67 7.01 -18.36
C ALA A 20 -45.27 5.53 -18.32
N GLU A 21 -46.18 4.63 -18.67
CA GLU A 21 -45.95 3.18 -18.60
C GLU A 21 -45.87 2.55 -19.99
N PHE A 22 -44.70 2.03 -20.32
CA PHE A 22 -44.37 1.23 -21.51
C PHE A 22 -43.82 -0.14 -21.11
N ASN A 23 -44.20 -0.65 -19.93
CA ASN A 23 -43.77 -1.96 -19.46
C ASN A 23 -44.23 -3.06 -20.44
N GLU A 24 -43.36 -4.04 -20.72
CA GLU A 24 -43.58 -5.13 -21.67
C GLU A 24 -43.91 -4.66 -23.11
N ALA A 25 -43.67 -3.38 -23.45
CA ALA A 25 -43.91 -2.87 -24.78
C ALA A 25 -42.86 -3.39 -25.77
N VAL A 26 -43.30 -3.64 -27.00
CA VAL A 26 -42.43 -4.05 -28.11
C VAL A 26 -42.44 -2.96 -29.17
N PHE A 27 -41.30 -2.29 -29.33
CA PHE A 27 -41.07 -1.31 -30.38
C PHE A 27 -40.37 -2.01 -31.55
N GLU A 28 -41.12 -2.35 -32.59
CA GLU A 28 -40.57 -3.04 -33.77
C GLU A 28 -39.82 -2.07 -34.70
N GLY A 29 -40.28 -0.81 -34.75
CA GLY A 29 -39.60 0.31 -35.41
C GLY A 29 -38.67 1.09 -34.47
N GLU A 30 -38.10 2.19 -34.98
CA GLU A 30 -37.33 3.13 -34.16
C GLU A 30 -38.22 3.81 -33.11
N ALA A 31 -37.68 4.05 -31.91
CA ALA A 31 -38.41 4.70 -30.83
C ALA A 31 -37.72 6.01 -30.41
N TRP A 32 -38.40 7.13 -30.65
CA TRP A 32 -37.84 8.46 -30.48
C TRP A 32 -38.49 9.14 -29.28
N PHE A 33 -37.75 9.31 -28.20
CA PHE A 33 -38.10 10.03 -26.96
C PHE A 33 -37.19 11.24 -26.73
N GLY A 34 -36.54 11.76 -27.78
CA GLY A 34 -35.59 12.86 -27.69
C GLY A 34 -36.25 14.14 -27.15
N ALA A 35 -35.60 14.80 -26.19
CA ALA A 35 -36.14 15.97 -25.50
C ALA A 35 -37.56 15.76 -24.89
N ALA A 36 -37.95 14.51 -24.62
CA ALA A 36 -39.19 14.23 -23.90
C ALA A 36 -39.06 14.64 -22.42
N HIS A 37 -40.16 15.10 -21.84
CA HIS A 37 -40.25 15.51 -20.45
C HIS A 37 -41.21 14.55 -19.73
N PHE A 38 -40.71 13.80 -18.74
CA PHE A 38 -41.52 12.95 -17.87
C PHE A 38 -41.58 13.61 -16.50
N THR A 39 -42.74 14.14 -16.11
CA THR A 39 -42.90 14.85 -14.83
C THR A 39 -42.97 13.91 -13.62
N SER A 40 -43.23 12.61 -13.87
CA SER A 40 -43.28 11.53 -12.88
C SER A 40 -42.44 10.34 -13.36
N ASP A 41 -42.75 9.14 -12.86
CA ASP A 41 -42.04 7.90 -13.18
C ASP A 41 -42.21 7.53 -14.67
N ALA A 42 -41.12 7.04 -15.28
CA ALA A 42 -41.10 6.53 -16.65
C ALA A 42 -40.76 5.02 -16.62
N GLY A 43 -41.76 4.18 -16.88
CA GLY A 43 -41.67 2.73 -16.81
C GLY A 43 -41.45 2.10 -18.18
N PHE A 44 -40.38 1.31 -18.33
CA PHE A 44 -40.07 0.53 -19.52
C PHE A 44 -39.72 -0.92 -19.18
N ARG A 45 -40.12 -1.43 -18.01
CA ARG A 45 -39.67 -2.75 -17.54
C ARG A 45 -40.03 -3.84 -18.54
N GLU A 46 -39.08 -4.73 -18.82
CA GLU A 46 -39.26 -5.85 -19.77
C GLU A 46 -39.65 -5.42 -21.20
N ALA A 47 -39.44 -4.15 -21.56
CA ALA A 47 -39.66 -3.69 -22.93
C ALA A 47 -38.60 -4.23 -23.89
N VAL A 48 -38.95 -4.29 -25.17
CA VAL A 48 -38.05 -4.71 -26.25
C VAL A 48 -38.02 -3.64 -27.32
N PHE A 49 -36.82 -3.12 -27.60
CA PHE A 49 -36.57 -2.20 -28.70
C PHE A 49 -35.84 -2.97 -29.81
N ALA A 50 -36.55 -3.32 -30.88
CA ALA A 50 -36.01 -4.12 -31.97
C ALA A 50 -35.08 -3.32 -32.91
N ARG A 51 -35.23 -1.99 -32.91
CA ARG A 51 -34.41 -1.02 -33.66
C ARG A 51 -33.84 0.02 -32.69
N GLY A 52 -33.29 1.11 -33.23
CA GLY A 52 -32.70 2.17 -32.42
C GLY A 52 -33.73 2.86 -31.52
N ALA A 53 -33.28 3.27 -30.33
CA ALA A 53 -34.06 4.08 -29.41
C ALA A 53 -33.23 5.30 -28.98
N SER A 54 -33.84 6.49 -28.97
CA SER A 54 -33.16 7.72 -28.52
C SER A 54 -33.99 8.40 -27.45
N PHE A 55 -33.34 8.70 -26.33
CA PHE A 55 -33.82 9.50 -25.20
C PHE A 55 -32.94 10.74 -25.05
N ASP A 56 -32.21 11.13 -26.09
CA ASP A 56 -31.23 12.21 -26.03
C ASP A 56 -31.90 13.50 -25.56
N TRP A 57 -31.28 14.20 -24.61
CA TRP A 57 -31.78 15.43 -24.00
C TRP A 57 -33.13 15.30 -23.27
N ALA A 58 -33.64 14.08 -23.07
CA ALA A 58 -34.84 13.87 -22.27
C ALA A 58 -34.61 14.21 -20.79
N THR A 59 -35.69 14.52 -20.08
CA THR A 59 -35.66 14.73 -18.63
C THR A 59 -36.71 13.84 -17.97
N VAL A 60 -36.28 13.00 -17.02
CA VAL A 60 -37.17 12.19 -16.18
C VAL A 60 -37.11 12.71 -14.75
N HIS A 61 -38.23 13.24 -14.24
CA HIS A 61 -38.30 13.79 -12.89
C HIS A 61 -38.52 12.72 -11.80
N GLY A 62 -39.26 11.66 -12.12
CA GLY A 62 -39.42 10.50 -11.23
C GLY A 62 -38.39 9.40 -11.48
N HIS A 63 -38.71 8.18 -11.07
CA HIS A 63 -37.88 7.01 -11.34
C HIS A 63 -37.92 6.61 -12.82
N ALA A 64 -36.75 6.33 -13.40
CA ALA A 64 -36.62 5.81 -14.75
C ALA A 64 -36.32 4.30 -14.72
N LEU A 65 -37.28 3.48 -15.16
CA LEU A 65 -37.29 2.05 -14.86
C LEU A 65 -37.13 1.23 -16.14
N PHE A 66 -35.87 0.98 -16.51
CA PHE A 66 -35.46 0.19 -17.68
C PHE A 66 -35.01 -1.24 -17.31
N SER A 67 -35.53 -1.78 -16.22
CA SER A 67 -35.13 -3.12 -15.73
C SER A 67 -35.57 -4.22 -16.71
N ALA A 68 -34.67 -5.17 -16.97
CA ALA A 68 -34.87 -6.30 -17.89
C ALA A 68 -35.25 -5.89 -19.33
N VAL A 69 -34.87 -4.69 -19.76
CA VAL A 69 -35.08 -4.23 -21.14
C VAL A 69 -34.07 -4.88 -22.08
N VAL A 70 -34.50 -5.17 -23.32
CA VAL A 70 -33.61 -5.61 -24.40
C VAL A 70 -33.57 -4.54 -25.50
N PHE A 71 -32.41 -3.91 -25.65
CA PHE A 71 -32.11 -3.00 -26.76
C PHE A 71 -31.34 -3.75 -27.84
N LYS A 72 -32.00 -4.09 -28.95
CA LYS A 72 -31.38 -4.79 -30.08
C LYS A 72 -30.65 -3.85 -31.03
N GLY A 73 -31.09 -2.59 -31.12
CA GLY A 73 -30.43 -1.53 -31.88
C GLY A 73 -29.73 -0.52 -30.96
N SER A 74 -29.11 0.50 -31.56
CA SER A 74 -28.40 1.55 -30.81
C SER A 74 -29.32 2.30 -29.85
N LEU A 75 -28.81 2.60 -28.66
CA LEU A 75 -29.49 3.38 -27.64
C LEU A 75 -28.75 4.68 -27.34
N GLY A 76 -29.47 5.80 -27.38
CA GLY A 76 -28.96 7.12 -26.99
C GLY A 76 -29.62 7.65 -25.71
N PHE A 77 -28.81 8.02 -24.73
CA PHE A 77 -29.16 8.82 -23.54
C PHE A 77 -28.28 10.08 -23.45
N ARG A 78 -27.88 10.63 -24.60
CA ARG A 78 -26.95 11.74 -24.62
C ARG A 78 -27.56 12.98 -23.98
N GLY A 79 -26.91 13.56 -22.97
CA GLY A 79 -27.41 14.74 -22.28
C GLY A 79 -28.73 14.52 -21.54
N THR A 80 -29.16 13.27 -21.36
CA THR A 80 -30.39 12.94 -20.63
C THR A 80 -30.19 13.22 -19.14
N ARG A 81 -31.22 13.78 -18.49
CA ARG A 81 -31.23 14.00 -17.05
C ARG A 81 -32.23 13.08 -16.35
N PHE A 82 -31.72 12.30 -15.39
CA PHE A 82 -32.53 11.51 -14.46
C PHE A 82 -32.50 12.23 -13.10
N ALA A 83 -33.62 12.86 -12.71
CA ALA A 83 -33.70 13.62 -11.47
C ALA A 83 -33.80 12.72 -10.22
N ASP A 84 -34.26 11.49 -10.39
CA ASP A 84 -34.27 10.43 -9.38
C ASP A 84 -33.49 9.20 -9.90
N THR A 85 -33.66 8.06 -9.24
CA THR A 85 -33.00 6.79 -9.52
C THR A 85 -33.34 6.27 -10.92
N ALA A 86 -32.32 5.89 -11.68
CA ALA A 86 -32.46 5.24 -12.98
C ALA A 86 -31.96 3.80 -12.91
N SER A 87 -32.82 2.84 -13.24
CA SER A 87 -32.56 1.42 -13.08
C SER A 87 -32.52 0.69 -14.42
N PHE A 88 -31.33 0.23 -14.81
CA PHE A 88 -30.99 -0.61 -15.95
C PHE A 88 -30.58 -2.03 -15.51
N ARG A 89 -31.16 -2.52 -14.41
CA ARG A 89 -30.85 -3.85 -13.89
C ARG A 89 -31.29 -4.93 -14.87
N TRP A 90 -30.44 -5.93 -15.11
CA TRP A 90 -30.69 -7.02 -16.07
C TRP A 90 -30.94 -6.56 -17.51
N THR A 91 -30.61 -5.32 -17.86
CA THR A 91 -30.76 -4.79 -19.21
C THR A 91 -29.69 -5.38 -20.14
N VAL A 92 -30.09 -5.72 -21.37
CA VAL A 92 -29.18 -6.19 -22.41
C VAL A 92 -29.09 -5.14 -23.51
N PHE A 93 -27.88 -4.64 -23.72
CA PHE A 93 -27.54 -3.75 -24.84
C PHE A 93 -26.81 -4.60 -25.90
N GLU A 94 -27.53 -5.03 -26.93
CA GLU A 94 -26.95 -5.87 -28.00
C GLU A 94 -26.07 -5.05 -28.96
N ASP A 95 -26.37 -3.76 -29.10
CA ASP A 95 -25.63 -2.81 -29.93
C ASP A 95 -25.14 -1.61 -29.11
N HIS A 96 -24.67 -0.55 -29.79
CA HIS A 96 -24.08 0.63 -29.19
C HIS A 96 -25.00 1.32 -28.18
N ALA A 97 -24.51 1.57 -26.96
CA ALA A 97 -25.23 2.33 -25.94
C ALA A 97 -24.43 3.59 -25.52
N ALA A 98 -25.02 4.77 -25.73
CA ALA A 98 -24.39 6.04 -25.41
C ALA A 98 -25.07 6.70 -24.20
N PHE A 99 -24.29 6.94 -23.14
CA PHE A 99 -24.69 7.69 -21.94
C PHE A 99 -23.87 8.99 -21.81
N ASP A 100 -23.40 9.52 -22.94
CA ASP A 100 -22.55 10.70 -22.96
C ASP A 100 -23.27 11.92 -22.40
N GLU A 101 -22.61 12.69 -21.54
CA GLU A 101 -23.17 13.88 -20.90
C GLU A 101 -24.45 13.60 -20.07
N ALA A 102 -24.80 12.33 -19.83
CA ALA A 102 -25.95 11.97 -19.02
C ALA A 102 -25.72 12.33 -17.55
N VAL A 103 -26.76 12.87 -16.91
CA VAL A 103 -26.72 13.32 -15.51
C VAL A 103 -27.72 12.52 -14.68
N PHE A 104 -27.22 11.82 -13.68
CA PHE A 104 -28.02 11.10 -12.69
C PHE A 104 -27.96 11.87 -11.37
N ASP A 105 -29.05 12.52 -11.00
CA ASP A 105 -29.16 13.24 -9.73
C ASP A 105 -29.31 12.27 -8.53
N GLY A 106 -29.89 11.09 -8.78
CA GLY A 106 -29.96 9.95 -7.85
C GLY A 106 -28.94 8.85 -8.16
N ASP A 107 -29.33 7.60 -7.87
CA ASP A 107 -28.52 6.41 -8.14
C ASP A 107 -28.68 5.94 -9.60
N ALA A 108 -27.59 5.41 -10.17
CA ALA A 108 -27.59 4.78 -11.48
C ALA A 108 -27.32 3.27 -11.33
N GLU A 109 -28.31 2.43 -11.60
CA GLU A 109 -28.23 0.99 -11.37
C GLU A 109 -28.09 0.19 -12.67
N PHE A 110 -26.92 -0.35 -12.93
CA PHE A 110 -26.60 -1.26 -14.05
C PHE A 110 -26.28 -2.68 -13.57
N ASN A 111 -26.82 -3.09 -12.42
CA ASN A 111 -26.51 -4.40 -11.84
C ASN A 111 -26.96 -5.52 -12.79
N GLU A 112 -26.06 -6.47 -13.05
CA GLU A 112 -26.29 -7.61 -13.95
C GLU A 112 -26.70 -7.22 -15.38
N ALA A 113 -26.40 -5.99 -15.80
CA ALA A 113 -26.54 -5.57 -17.19
C ALA A 113 -25.46 -6.20 -18.07
N VAL A 114 -25.75 -6.34 -19.36
CA VAL A 114 -24.81 -6.89 -20.35
C VAL A 114 -24.66 -5.90 -21.50
N PHE A 115 -23.43 -5.44 -21.73
CA PHE A 115 -23.06 -4.62 -22.87
C PHE A 115 -22.30 -5.49 -23.87
N ARG A 116 -23.00 -5.95 -24.92
CA ARG A 116 -22.41 -6.82 -25.94
C ARG A 116 -21.53 -6.06 -26.94
N SER A 117 -21.87 -4.81 -27.21
CA SER A 117 -21.14 -3.93 -28.12
C SER A 117 -20.46 -2.78 -27.36
N ASN A 118 -20.04 -1.74 -28.08
CA ASN A 118 -19.41 -0.57 -27.50
C ASN A 118 -20.39 0.25 -26.66
N ALA A 119 -19.96 0.70 -25.48
CA ALA A 119 -20.72 1.59 -24.60
C ALA A 119 -19.91 2.85 -24.29
N GLN A 120 -20.54 4.01 -24.34
CA GLN A 120 -19.89 5.30 -24.08
C GLN A 120 -20.50 5.96 -22.84
N PHE A 121 -19.63 6.51 -22.01
CA PHE A 121 -19.97 7.15 -20.72
C PHE A 121 -19.24 8.50 -20.60
N LEU A 122 -19.00 9.18 -21.72
CA LEU A 122 -18.16 10.37 -21.79
C LEU A 122 -18.83 11.53 -21.05
N LEU A 123 -18.15 12.13 -20.08
CA LEU A 123 -18.68 13.24 -19.27
C LEU A 123 -19.98 12.88 -18.51
N MET A 124 -20.22 11.58 -18.27
CA MET A 124 -21.34 11.12 -17.46
C MET A 124 -21.12 11.55 -15.99
N VAL A 125 -22.17 12.05 -15.35
CA VAL A 125 -22.14 12.48 -13.95
C VAL A 125 -23.20 11.73 -13.15
N VAL A 126 -22.77 11.08 -12.07
CA VAL A 126 -23.66 10.42 -11.10
C VAL A 126 -23.49 11.08 -9.73
N LYS A 127 -24.55 11.68 -9.21
CA LYS A 127 -24.55 12.34 -7.89
C LYS A 127 -24.78 11.37 -6.74
N GLY A 128 -25.51 10.28 -6.98
CA GLY A 128 -25.65 9.15 -6.06
C GLY A 128 -24.58 8.07 -6.25
N ASP A 129 -24.96 6.82 -6.01
CA ASP A 129 -24.15 5.63 -6.28
C ASP A 129 -24.30 5.16 -7.73
N ALA A 130 -23.18 4.77 -8.34
CA ALA A 130 -23.15 4.13 -9.67
C ALA A 130 -22.90 2.62 -9.49
N ASN A 131 -23.93 1.81 -9.69
CA ASN A 131 -23.95 0.39 -9.35
C ASN A 131 -23.83 -0.49 -10.59
N PHE A 132 -22.67 -1.07 -10.82
CA PHE A 132 -22.33 -1.97 -11.93
C PHE A 132 -21.99 -3.38 -11.41
N ARG A 133 -22.71 -3.86 -10.38
CA ARG A 133 -22.41 -5.16 -9.79
C ARG A 133 -22.70 -6.26 -10.79
N ARG A 134 -21.76 -7.18 -11.00
CA ARG A 134 -21.89 -8.31 -11.93
C ARG A 134 -22.26 -7.90 -13.36
N VAL A 135 -21.93 -6.66 -13.76
CA VAL A 135 -22.07 -6.21 -15.15
C VAL A 135 -21.08 -6.98 -16.02
N VAL A 136 -21.46 -7.24 -17.27
CA VAL A 136 -20.57 -7.84 -18.27
C VAL A 136 -20.33 -6.84 -19.38
N PHE A 137 -19.06 -6.50 -19.62
CA PHE A 137 -18.61 -5.71 -20.75
C PHE A 137 -17.88 -6.65 -21.74
N GLU A 138 -18.50 -6.94 -22.87
CA GLU A 138 -17.93 -7.86 -23.87
C GLU A 138 -16.95 -7.14 -24.80
N HIS A 139 -17.30 -5.95 -25.28
CA HIS A 139 -16.53 -5.21 -26.29
C HIS A 139 -16.33 -3.72 -25.98
N VAL A 140 -16.44 -3.33 -24.71
CA VAL A 140 -16.27 -1.92 -24.29
C VAL A 140 -14.80 -1.61 -24.08
N ALA A 141 -14.26 -0.72 -24.90
CA ALA A 141 -12.85 -0.33 -24.87
C ALA A 141 -12.56 0.83 -23.91
N GLN A 142 -13.55 1.66 -23.61
CA GLN A 142 -13.38 2.85 -22.78
C GLN A 142 -14.61 3.09 -21.90
N ILE A 143 -14.38 3.38 -20.62
CA ILE A 143 -15.41 3.79 -19.66
C ILE A 143 -14.98 5.14 -19.09
N GLY A 144 -15.76 6.18 -19.38
CA GLY A 144 -15.48 7.55 -18.97
C GLY A 144 -14.59 8.34 -19.94
N PRO A 145 -14.14 9.55 -19.55
CA PRO A 145 -14.16 10.12 -18.21
C PRO A 145 -15.56 10.31 -17.64
N LEU A 146 -15.79 9.76 -16.45
CA LEU A 146 -17.05 9.91 -15.70
C LEU A 146 -16.79 10.36 -14.26
N ALA A 147 -17.78 11.01 -13.64
CA ALA A 147 -17.73 11.43 -12.25
C ALA A 147 -18.81 10.74 -11.42
N CYS A 148 -18.45 10.20 -10.26
CA CYS A 148 -19.41 9.64 -9.31
C CYS A 148 -19.15 10.20 -7.91
N ARG A 149 -20.10 10.96 -7.36
CA ARG A 149 -19.93 11.67 -6.07
C ARG A 149 -19.90 10.74 -4.87
N GLN A 150 -20.46 9.53 -4.99
CA GLN A 150 -20.47 8.52 -3.94
C GLN A 150 -19.63 7.29 -4.37
N LYS A 151 -20.26 6.11 -4.50
CA LYS A 151 -19.57 4.84 -4.79
C LYS A 151 -19.81 4.41 -6.22
N LEU A 152 -18.72 4.13 -6.93
CA LEU A 152 -18.73 3.35 -8.17
C LEU A 152 -18.46 1.88 -7.81
N ARG A 153 -19.50 1.04 -7.87
CA ARG A 153 -19.42 -0.38 -7.52
C ARG A 153 -19.31 -1.25 -8.76
N LEU A 154 -18.14 -1.81 -9.01
CA LEU A 154 -17.85 -2.81 -10.05
C LEU A 154 -17.76 -4.22 -9.48
N THR A 155 -18.32 -4.48 -8.29
CA THR A 155 -18.21 -5.78 -7.62
C THR A 155 -18.68 -6.93 -8.51
N GLY A 156 -17.79 -7.88 -8.81
CA GLY A 156 -18.10 -9.01 -9.68
C GLY A 156 -18.21 -8.69 -11.17
N ALA A 157 -17.85 -7.48 -11.61
CA ALA A 157 -17.89 -7.10 -13.02
C ALA A 157 -16.87 -7.88 -13.85
N VAL A 158 -17.22 -8.17 -15.10
CA VAL A 158 -16.38 -8.92 -16.05
C VAL A 158 -16.04 -8.03 -17.23
N PHE A 159 -14.75 -7.91 -17.53
CA PHE A 159 -14.22 -7.18 -18.68
C PHE A 159 -13.56 -8.17 -19.64
N SER A 160 -14.19 -8.40 -20.78
CA SER A 160 -13.75 -9.41 -21.76
C SER A 160 -12.68 -8.89 -22.73
N THR A 161 -12.61 -7.57 -22.92
CA THR A 161 -11.66 -6.89 -23.81
C THR A 161 -10.82 -5.88 -23.06
N ALA A 162 -9.75 -5.41 -23.71
CA ALA A 162 -8.91 -4.36 -23.14
C ALA A 162 -9.73 -3.09 -22.89
N VAL A 163 -9.63 -2.53 -21.69
CA VAL A 163 -10.47 -1.42 -21.26
C VAL A 163 -9.67 -0.32 -20.57
N THR A 164 -9.95 0.93 -20.93
CA THR A 164 -9.47 2.11 -20.20
C THR A 164 -10.62 2.68 -19.38
N ILE A 165 -10.45 2.77 -18.07
CA ILE A 165 -11.42 3.39 -17.17
C ILE A 165 -10.86 4.73 -16.72
N GLU A 166 -11.53 5.81 -17.07
CA GLU A 166 -11.22 7.16 -16.62
C GLU A 166 -12.33 7.62 -15.68
N ALA A 167 -12.02 7.83 -14.40
CA ALA A 167 -13.05 8.13 -13.42
C ALA A 167 -12.58 9.06 -12.29
N ALA A 168 -13.43 10.03 -11.94
CA ALA A 168 -13.30 10.85 -10.75
C ALA A 168 -14.37 10.42 -9.72
N VAL A 169 -13.96 9.68 -8.69
CA VAL A 169 -14.90 9.03 -7.75
C VAL A 169 -14.39 9.12 -6.31
N GLN A 170 -15.28 9.05 -5.31
CA GLN A 170 -14.85 8.97 -3.90
C GLN A 170 -14.41 7.55 -3.52
N HIS A 171 -15.19 6.56 -3.97
CA HIS A 171 -15.00 5.16 -3.63
C HIS A 171 -15.21 4.30 -4.88
N LEU A 172 -14.20 3.50 -5.22
CA LEU A 172 -14.22 2.52 -6.30
C LEU A 172 -14.11 1.12 -5.70
N ASP A 173 -15.19 0.35 -5.80
CA ASP A 173 -15.25 -1.03 -5.34
C ASP A 173 -15.08 -1.96 -6.55
N CYS A 174 -13.91 -2.57 -6.67
CA CYS A 174 -13.56 -3.55 -7.70
C CYS A 174 -13.45 -4.97 -7.12
N GLN A 175 -14.18 -5.26 -6.03
CA GLN A 175 -14.11 -6.56 -5.39
C GLN A 175 -14.56 -7.68 -6.35
N ARG A 176 -13.81 -8.78 -6.41
CA ARG A 176 -14.13 -9.94 -7.27
C ARG A 176 -14.33 -9.59 -8.76
N THR A 177 -13.73 -8.49 -9.22
CA THR A 177 -13.71 -8.16 -10.65
C THR A 177 -12.89 -9.18 -11.42
N HIS A 178 -13.28 -9.46 -12.66
CA HIS A 178 -12.56 -10.35 -13.57
C HIS A 178 -12.10 -9.57 -14.79
N TRP A 179 -10.79 -9.54 -15.00
CA TRP A 179 -10.14 -8.83 -16.10
C TRP A 179 -9.52 -9.86 -17.04
N ALA A 180 -10.26 -10.22 -18.09
CA ALA A 180 -9.82 -11.18 -19.11
C ALA A 180 -8.94 -10.55 -20.19
N SER A 181 -8.55 -9.28 -20.01
CA SER A 181 -7.63 -8.55 -20.90
C SER A 181 -6.94 -7.41 -20.15
N THR A 182 -6.06 -6.69 -20.84
CA THR A 182 -5.30 -5.58 -20.24
C THR A 182 -6.21 -4.43 -19.83
N ALA A 183 -6.03 -3.87 -18.65
CA ALA A 183 -6.82 -2.72 -18.21
C ALA A 183 -5.95 -1.54 -17.73
N ALA A 184 -6.43 -0.33 -17.97
CA ALA A 184 -5.81 0.90 -17.50
C ALA A 184 -6.85 1.74 -16.74
N LEU A 185 -6.68 1.83 -15.43
CA LEU A 185 -7.53 2.65 -14.57
C LEU A 185 -6.81 3.97 -14.30
N ARG A 186 -7.32 5.06 -14.85
CA ARG A 186 -6.87 6.42 -14.61
C ARG A 186 -7.86 7.08 -13.68
N LEU A 187 -7.43 7.31 -12.45
CA LEU A 187 -8.35 7.68 -11.37
C LEU A 187 -8.02 9.05 -10.80
N ARG A 188 -9.07 9.73 -10.33
CA ARG A 188 -8.98 10.97 -9.56
C ARG A 188 -9.79 10.82 -8.29
N HIS A 189 -9.22 11.28 -7.17
CA HIS A 189 -9.88 11.35 -5.86
C HIS A 189 -10.36 10.02 -5.25
N ALA A 190 -10.00 8.89 -5.87
CA ALA A 190 -10.58 7.58 -5.58
C ALA A 190 -9.89 6.85 -4.44
N SER A 191 -10.69 6.20 -3.60
CA SER A 191 -10.24 5.07 -2.78
C SER A 191 -10.67 3.76 -3.44
N VAL A 192 -9.71 2.89 -3.73
CA VAL A 192 -9.90 1.69 -4.55
C VAL A 192 -9.80 0.43 -3.69
N ASP A 193 -10.79 -0.46 -3.78
CA ASP A 193 -10.75 -1.79 -3.18
C ASP A 193 -10.72 -2.86 -4.27
N LEU A 194 -9.65 -3.66 -4.33
CA LEU A 194 -9.47 -4.74 -5.31
C LEU A 194 -9.64 -6.12 -4.67
N THR A 195 -10.22 -6.24 -3.49
CA THR A 195 -10.27 -7.52 -2.76
C THR A 195 -10.83 -8.64 -3.63
N ASP A 196 -10.06 -9.73 -3.74
CA ASP A 196 -10.35 -10.93 -4.53
C ASP A 196 -10.54 -10.67 -6.05
N ALA A 197 -10.01 -9.57 -6.59
CA ALA A 197 -10.00 -9.32 -8.03
C ALA A 197 -9.06 -10.30 -8.77
N VAL A 198 -9.53 -10.81 -9.91
CA VAL A 198 -8.81 -11.78 -10.75
C VAL A 198 -8.27 -11.06 -11.98
N LEU A 199 -6.94 -10.97 -12.06
CA LEU A 199 -6.21 -10.32 -13.15
C LEU A 199 -5.56 -11.40 -14.02
N GLU A 200 -6.10 -11.69 -15.20
CA GLU A 200 -5.47 -12.63 -16.14
C GLU A 200 -4.36 -11.96 -16.98
N TYR A 201 -4.44 -10.64 -17.09
CA TYR A 201 -3.53 -9.80 -17.87
C TYR A 201 -3.11 -8.57 -17.05
N PRO A 202 -2.03 -7.87 -17.48
CA PRO A 202 -1.58 -6.66 -16.82
C PRO A 202 -2.68 -5.61 -16.65
N VAL A 203 -2.88 -5.17 -15.41
CA VAL A 203 -3.75 -4.06 -15.03
C VAL A 203 -2.91 -2.97 -14.38
N SER A 204 -3.01 -1.76 -14.94
CA SER A 204 -2.36 -0.57 -14.40
C SER A 204 -3.39 0.33 -13.73
N ILE A 205 -3.03 0.88 -12.57
CA ILE A 205 -3.81 1.89 -11.88
C ILE A 205 -2.91 3.10 -11.66
N ALA A 206 -3.34 4.25 -12.17
CA ALA A 206 -2.58 5.48 -12.12
C ALA A 206 -3.43 6.62 -11.55
N ALA A 207 -2.85 7.38 -10.62
CA ALA A 207 -3.45 8.62 -10.14
C ALA A 207 -3.22 9.74 -11.15
N GLN A 208 -4.28 10.46 -11.53
CA GLN A 208 -4.19 11.62 -12.42
C GLN A 208 -4.24 12.91 -11.61
N THR A 209 -3.31 13.83 -11.90
CA THR A 209 -3.26 15.15 -11.24
C THR A 209 -4.06 16.21 -12.01
N THR A 210 -4.12 16.08 -13.34
CA THR A 210 -4.90 16.97 -14.22
C THR A 210 -6.32 16.47 -14.42
N PRO A 211 -7.34 17.36 -14.42
CA PRO A 211 -8.70 17.00 -14.79
C PRO A 211 -8.76 16.37 -16.18
N PHE A 212 -9.72 15.47 -16.39
CA PHE A 212 -9.93 14.88 -17.71
C PHE A 212 -10.49 15.94 -18.66
N ILE A 213 -9.77 16.19 -19.75
CA ILE A 213 -10.17 17.13 -20.79
C ILE A 213 -10.59 16.31 -21.99
N VAL A 214 -11.83 16.52 -22.42
CA VAL A 214 -12.40 15.91 -23.61
C VAL A 214 -12.46 16.99 -24.69
N THR A 215 -11.92 16.70 -25.88
CA THR A 215 -11.90 17.65 -27.02
C THR A 215 -12.98 17.37 -28.07
N TRP A 216 -13.83 16.36 -27.83
CA TRP A 216 -14.90 15.99 -28.75
C TRP A 216 -16.10 16.95 -28.64
N HIS A 217 -16.53 17.55 -29.77
CA HIS A 217 -17.62 18.54 -29.87
C HIS A 217 -17.47 19.83 -29.03
N GLY A 218 -16.26 20.14 -28.56
CA GLY A 218 -15.97 21.29 -27.70
C GLY A 218 -14.91 20.91 -26.66
N ARG A 219 -14.44 21.89 -25.87
CA ARG A 219 -13.57 21.60 -24.72
C ARG A 219 -14.46 21.30 -23.52
N GLY A 220 -14.88 20.05 -23.37
CA GLY A 220 -15.61 19.58 -22.19
C GLY A 220 -14.63 19.23 -21.07
N VAL A 221 -14.83 19.81 -19.89
CA VAL A 221 -14.14 19.38 -18.66
C VAL A 221 -15.14 18.57 -17.86
N LEU A 222 -14.71 17.44 -17.33
CA LEU A 222 -15.54 16.62 -16.46
C LEU A 222 -16.01 17.45 -15.25
N ASP A 223 -17.31 17.44 -14.97
CA ASP A 223 -17.86 18.05 -13.76
C ASP A 223 -17.47 17.20 -12.54
N GLU A 224 -16.48 17.68 -11.80
CA GLU A 224 -15.99 17.09 -10.55
C GLU A 224 -16.60 17.77 -9.30
N ASP A 225 -17.60 18.64 -9.46
CA ASP A 225 -18.17 19.38 -8.33
C ASP A 225 -18.84 18.44 -7.34
N GLY A 226 -18.61 18.72 -6.05
CA GLY A 226 -19.07 17.88 -4.94
C GLY A 226 -18.13 16.72 -4.58
N LEU A 227 -17.07 16.46 -5.36
CA LEU A 227 -16.03 15.50 -4.98
C LEU A 227 -15.06 16.12 -3.97
N LYS A 228 -14.79 15.39 -2.88
CA LYS A 228 -13.70 15.72 -1.97
C LYS A 228 -12.37 15.43 -2.66
N LYS A 229 -11.52 16.45 -2.77
CA LYS A 229 -10.18 16.33 -3.33
C LYS A 229 -9.30 15.53 -2.37
N ALA A 230 -8.96 14.31 -2.75
CA ALA A 230 -8.04 13.43 -2.04
C ALA A 230 -7.03 12.82 -3.04
N PRO A 231 -5.85 12.37 -2.56
CA PRO A 231 -4.99 11.51 -3.37
C PRO A 231 -5.68 10.17 -3.61
N VAL A 232 -5.41 9.57 -4.78
CA VAL A 232 -5.89 8.22 -5.08
C VAL A 232 -5.18 7.24 -4.16
N ARG A 233 -5.94 6.37 -3.50
CA ARG A 233 -5.42 5.37 -2.56
C ARG A 233 -5.97 3.99 -2.83
N VAL A 234 -5.17 2.96 -2.60
CA VAL A 234 -5.63 1.57 -2.59
C VAL A 234 -5.84 1.12 -1.15
N LEU A 235 -7.01 0.54 -0.87
CA LEU A 235 -7.42 0.10 0.46
C LEU A 235 -7.06 -1.36 0.73
N SER A 236 -7.14 -2.22 -0.30
CA SER A 236 -6.92 -3.66 -0.14
C SER A 236 -6.53 -4.30 -1.47
N LEU A 237 -5.51 -5.16 -1.41
CA LEU A 237 -5.04 -6.07 -2.47
C LEU A 237 -5.18 -7.54 -2.07
N ARG A 238 -5.92 -7.83 -1.00
CA ARG A 238 -6.12 -9.21 -0.52
C ARG A 238 -6.72 -10.08 -1.63
N GLY A 239 -6.16 -11.26 -1.86
CA GLY A 239 -6.65 -12.23 -2.84
C GLY A 239 -6.28 -11.92 -4.30
N VAL A 240 -5.65 -10.78 -4.56
CA VAL A 240 -5.21 -10.37 -5.90
C VAL A 240 -3.86 -11.00 -6.23
N ASP A 241 -3.65 -11.38 -7.49
CA ASP A 241 -2.31 -11.68 -8.00
C ASP A 241 -1.59 -10.39 -8.42
N ALA A 242 -0.58 -10.00 -7.65
CA ALA A 242 0.16 -8.77 -7.88
C ALA A 242 1.17 -8.86 -9.04
N ALA A 243 1.41 -10.04 -9.62
CA ALA A 243 2.32 -10.20 -10.77
C ALA A 243 1.85 -9.39 -12.00
N HIS A 244 0.54 -9.20 -12.13
CA HIS A 244 -0.08 -8.44 -13.21
C HIS A 244 -0.49 -7.02 -12.79
N LEU A 245 -0.11 -6.57 -11.59
CA LEU A 245 -0.55 -5.28 -11.06
C LEU A 245 0.57 -4.22 -11.11
N VAL A 246 0.26 -3.09 -11.73
CA VAL A 246 1.12 -1.90 -11.74
C VAL A 246 0.38 -0.75 -11.07
N LEU A 247 1.00 -0.13 -10.06
CA LEU A 247 0.45 1.01 -9.35
C LEU A 247 1.37 2.22 -9.54
N SER A 248 0.82 3.32 -10.06
CA SER A 248 1.57 4.54 -10.38
C SER A 248 1.02 5.75 -9.64
N ASP A 249 1.85 6.40 -8.82
CA ASP A 249 1.50 7.60 -8.03
C ASP A 249 0.32 7.40 -7.06
N ILE A 250 0.21 6.22 -6.44
CA ILE A 250 -0.90 5.82 -5.57
C ILE A 250 -0.50 5.81 -4.10
N ASP A 251 -1.37 6.35 -3.24
CA ASP A 251 -1.24 6.27 -1.78
C ASP A 251 -1.56 4.86 -1.27
N LEU A 252 -0.56 4.19 -0.72
CA LEU A 252 -0.64 2.84 -0.15
C LEU A 252 -0.64 2.85 1.39
N SER A 253 -0.77 4.03 2.02
CA SER A 253 -0.69 4.17 3.48
C SER A 253 -1.80 3.45 4.25
N ALA A 254 -2.92 3.18 3.61
CA ALA A 254 -4.05 2.41 4.17
C ALA A 254 -4.20 1.02 3.52
N CYS A 255 -3.29 0.64 2.63
CA CYS A 255 -3.41 -0.58 1.83
C CYS A 255 -3.16 -1.83 2.66
N ARG A 256 -4.05 -2.82 2.52
CA ARG A 256 -3.86 -4.18 3.02
C ARG A 256 -3.22 -5.07 1.95
N PHE A 257 -2.05 -5.62 2.28
CA PHE A 257 -1.26 -6.52 1.44
C PHE A 257 -1.33 -7.98 1.90
N ALA A 258 -1.80 -8.23 3.13
CA ALA A 258 -1.92 -9.59 3.63
C ALA A 258 -2.91 -10.41 2.79
N GLY A 259 -2.44 -11.56 2.31
CA GLY A 259 -3.22 -12.44 1.44
C GLY A 259 -3.13 -12.10 -0.05
N THR A 260 -2.28 -11.16 -0.46
CA THR A 260 -1.94 -10.93 -1.87
C THR A 260 -1.01 -12.05 -2.38
N VAL A 261 -1.28 -12.56 -3.58
CA VAL A 261 -0.47 -13.57 -4.27
C VAL A 261 0.63 -12.87 -5.08
N HIS A 262 1.83 -13.46 -5.18
CA HIS A 262 3.00 -12.87 -5.85
C HIS A 262 3.29 -11.41 -5.48
N LEU A 263 3.11 -11.05 -4.20
CA LEU A 263 3.36 -9.70 -3.71
C LEU A 263 4.79 -9.21 -3.99
N ASP A 264 5.74 -10.13 -4.15
CA ASP A 264 7.12 -9.84 -4.55
C ASP A 264 7.27 -9.33 -6.00
N GLN A 265 6.24 -9.48 -6.83
CA GLN A 265 6.21 -9.01 -8.22
C GLN A 265 5.39 -7.73 -8.43
N LEU A 266 4.85 -7.14 -7.36
CA LEU A 266 4.11 -5.89 -7.40
C LEU A 266 4.99 -4.76 -7.95
N ARG A 267 4.54 -4.11 -9.03
CA ARG A 267 5.25 -2.98 -9.62
C ARG A 267 4.71 -1.66 -9.10
N LEU A 268 5.59 -0.88 -8.48
CA LEU A 268 5.29 0.46 -8.00
C LEU A 268 6.08 1.48 -8.83
N GLU A 269 5.38 2.41 -9.44
CA GLU A 269 5.96 3.49 -10.25
C GLU A 269 5.62 4.85 -9.63
N GLY A 270 6.54 5.81 -9.77
CA GLY A 270 6.34 7.15 -9.21
C GLY A 270 6.30 7.19 -7.68
N HIS A 271 5.46 8.07 -7.13
CA HIS A 271 5.38 8.30 -5.69
C HIS A 271 4.25 7.47 -5.04
N CYS A 272 4.62 6.31 -4.49
CA CYS A 272 3.68 5.43 -3.77
C CYS A 272 3.97 5.41 -2.25
N PRO A 273 3.43 6.36 -1.45
CA PRO A 273 3.70 6.43 -0.02
C PRO A 273 3.03 5.28 0.74
N LEU A 274 3.72 4.74 1.74
CA LEU A 274 3.23 3.71 2.65
C LEU A 274 2.97 4.28 4.05
N ALA A 275 2.36 3.48 4.93
CA ALA A 275 2.03 3.93 6.28
C ALA A 275 3.32 4.29 7.02
N ALA A 276 3.34 5.42 7.72
CA ALA A 276 4.48 5.83 8.53
C ALA A 276 4.12 5.79 10.02
N LEU A 277 5.05 5.33 10.86
CA LEU A 277 4.88 5.40 12.30
C LEU A 277 5.02 6.85 12.81
N PRO A 278 4.29 7.23 13.88
CA PRO A 278 4.47 8.54 14.51
C PRO A 278 5.93 8.79 14.91
N HIS A 279 6.37 10.02 14.71
CA HIS A 279 7.72 10.49 15.00
C HIS A 279 7.80 10.98 16.44
N GLY A 280 8.88 10.67 17.16
CA GLY A 280 9.11 11.27 18.47
C GLY A 280 9.94 10.45 19.43
N TRP A 281 10.20 11.07 20.58
CA TRP A 281 10.75 10.41 21.76
C TRP A 281 9.61 9.78 22.55
N HIS A 282 9.58 8.46 22.59
CA HIS A 282 8.60 7.72 23.38
C HIS A 282 9.27 7.05 24.58
N ARG A 283 8.60 7.07 25.73
CA ARG A 283 9.10 6.42 26.95
C ARG A 283 8.48 5.03 27.07
N ARG A 284 9.25 3.97 26.77
CA ARG A 284 8.80 2.58 26.95
C ARG A 284 9.46 2.00 28.20
N ARG A 285 8.66 1.70 29.24
CA ARG A 285 9.15 1.20 30.55
C ARG A 285 10.32 2.03 31.11
N GLY A 286 10.19 3.36 31.08
CA GLY A 286 11.19 4.29 31.63
C GLY A 286 12.35 4.65 30.69
N VAL A 287 12.63 3.86 29.65
CA VAL A 287 13.72 4.11 28.69
C VAL A 287 13.25 5.01 27.54
N PRO A 288 13.97 6.10 27.24
CA PRO A 288 13.67 6.95 26.10
C PRO A 288 14.06 6.23 24.79
N VAL A 289 13.07 5.93 23.95
CA VAL A 289 13.27 5.30 22.64
C VAL A 289 12.87 6.30 21.57
N ARG A 290 13.85 6.75 20.77
CA ARG A 290 13.60 7.57 19.58
C ARG A 290 13.09 6.68 18.46
N TRP A 291 11.85 6.90 18.05
CA TRP A 291 11.30 6.25 16.86
C TRP A 291 11.82 7.00 15.63
N THR A 292 12.34 6.23 14.67
CA THR A 292 12.80 6.77 13.38
C THR A 292 11.67 6.62 12.38
N GLN A 293 11.53 7.61 11.50
CA GLN A 293 10.65 7.49 10.34
C GLN A 293 11.03 6.23 9.55
N ARG A 294 10.05 5.40 9.29
CA ARG A 294 10.18 4.19 8.46
C ARG A 294 8.87 3.93 7.75
N GLN A 295 8.94 3.34 6.57
CA GLN A 295 7.76 2.79 5.92
C GLN A 295 7.31 1.53 6.66
N THR A 296 6.00 1.40 6.87
CA THR A 296 5.34 0.29 7.55
C THR A 296 4.08 -0.12 6.81
N LEU A 297 3.64 -1.34 7.08
CA LEU A 297 2.36 -1.86 6.61
C LEU A 297 1.22 -1.31 7.45
N ALA A 298 0.06 -1.05 6.82
CA ALA A 298 -1.14 -0.62 7.52
C ALA A 298 -1.58 -1.66 8.57
N GLU A 299 -1.37 -2.94 8.28
CA GLU A 299 -1.66 -4.05 9.20
C GLU A 299 -0.73 -4.06 10.42
N GLU A 300 0.52 -3.61 10.29
CA GLU A 300 1.40 -3.45 11.46
C GLU A 300 0.87 -2.36 12.39
N VAL A 301 0.39 -1.24 11.83
CA VAL A 301 -0.22 -0.15 12.61
C VAL A 301 -1.42 -0.68 13.38
N GLN A 302 -2.30 -1.44 12.73
CA GLN A 302 -3.47 -2.10 13.37
C GLN A 302 -3.06 -3.09 14.47
N TRP A 303 -2.03 -3.90 14.22
CA TRP A 303 -1.49 -4.81 15.22
C TRP A 303 -0.93 -4.09 16.46
N ARG A 304 -0.24 -2.97 16.25
CA ARG A 304 0.31 -2.15 17.33
C ARG A 304 -0.77 -1.42 18.12
N THR A 305 -1.77 -0.84 17.46
CA THR A 305 -2.88 -0.15 18.14
C THR A 305 -3.72 -1.11 18.96
N ALA A 306 -3.96 -2.33 18.48
CA ALA A 306 -4.67 -3.36 19.24
C ALA A 306 -3.93 -3.80 20.53
N ARG A 307 -2.60 -3.68 20.57
CA ARG A 307 -1.77 -4.02 21.74
C ARG A 307 -1.39 -2.80 22.58
N ALA A 308 -1.65 -1.60 22.09
CA ALA A 308 -1.36 -0.35 22.77
C ALA A 308 -2.43 -0.09 23.84
N THR A 309 -2.01 0.09 25.11
CA THR A 309 -2.86 0.74 26.10
C THR A 309 -2.99 2.23 25.74
N ALA A 310 -4.15 2.83 26.02
CA ALA A 310 -4.56 4.20 25.65
C ALA A 310 -3.57 5.34 26.03
N ARG A 311 -2.49 5.04 26.76
CA ARG A 311 -1.44 5.97 27.20
C ARG A 311 -0.21 6.09 26.28
N SER A 312 -0.16 5.38 25.14
CA SER A 312 1.09 5.22 24.37
C SER A 312 1.23 6.13 23.13
N GLY A 313 0.38 7.15 22.97
CA GLY A 313 0.53 8.15 21.89
C GLY A 313 0.14 7.66 20.50
N TRP A 314 -0.49 6.48 20.39
CA TRP A 314 -1.13 6.01 19.17
C TRP A 314 -2.51 6.67 19.05
N ILE A 315 -2.75 7.39 17.95
CA ILE A 315 -3.94 8.24 17.77
C ILE A 315 -5.16 7.44 17.26
N LEU A 316 -4.98 6.24 16.72
CA LEU A 316 -6.12 5.41 16.30
C LEU A 316 -6.53 4.44 17.41
N ALA A 317 -7.71 4.65 17.97
CA ALA A 317 -8.42 3.59 18.68
C ALA A 317 -8.67 2.42 17.70
N PRO A 318 -8.44 1.15 18.12
CA PRO A 318 -8.78 0.01 17.28
C PRO A 318 -10.28 0.06 16.95
N ASP A 319 -10.63 0.00 15.66
CA ASP A 319 -12.03 -0.14 15.24
C ASP A 319 -12.57 -1.48 15.77
N PRO A 320 -13.57 -1.49 16.68
CA PRO A 320 -14.13 -2.72 17.24
C PRO A 320 -14.79 -3.62 16.18
N ARG A 321 -15.11 -3.08 15.00
CA ARG A 321 -15.70 -3.79 13.86
C ARG A 321 -14.67 -4.13 12.77
N GLY A 322 -13.40 -3.78 12.99
CA GLY A 322 -12.31 -4.08 12.08
C GLY A 322 -11.94 -5.58 12.07
N PRO A 323 -11.30 -6.07 10.99
CA PRO A 323 -10.79 -7.44 10.95
C PRO A 323 -9.78 -7.68 12.07
N VAL A 324 -9.71 -8.94 12.52
CA VAL A 324 -8.80 -9.37 13.57
C VAL A 324 -7.37 -8.95 13.20
N PRO A 325 -6.65 -8.21 14.08
CA PRO A 325 -5.29 -7.79 13.79
C PRO A 325 -4.38 -9.00 13.53
N LEU A 326 -3.61 -8.94 12.45
CA LEU A 326 -2.70 -10.02 12.08
C LEU A 326 -1.58 -10.17 13.11
N GLU A 327 -1.22 -11.42 13.39
CA GLU A 327 -0.09 -11.73 14.25
C GLU A 327 1.25 -11.50 13.52
N PRO A 328 2.36 -11.26 14.26
CA PRO A 328 3.67 -11.05 13.66
C PRO A 328 4.14 -12.19 12.75
N THR A 329 3.71 -13.43 13.04
CA THR A 329 3.92 -14.62 12.20
C THR A 329 3.44 -14.41 10.76
N ALA A 330 2.25 -13.83 10.60
CA ALA A 330 1.62 -13.60 9.30
C ALA A 330 2.17 -12.34 8.61
N LEU A 331 2.66 -11.35 9.37
CA LEU A 331 3.22 -10.12 8.81
C LEU A 331 4.65 -10.28 8.29
N ALA A 332 5.47 -11.17 8.88
CA ALA A 332 6.86 -11.35 8.46
C ALA A 332 7.01 -11.78 6.98
N PRO A 333 6.21 -12.73 6.44
CA PRO A 333 6.23 -13.05 5.01
C PRO A 333 5.84 -11.88 4.11
N VAL A 334 4.88 -11.05 4.51
CA VAL A 334 4.44 -9.86 3.75
C VAL A 334 5.59 -8.85 3.64
N TYR A 335 6.27 -8.58 4.76
CA TYR A 335 7.48 -7.75 4.78
C TYR A 335 8.59 -8.29 3.87
N ARG A 336 8.80 -9.62 3.87
CA ARG A 336 9.80 -10.27 3.03
C ARG A 336 9.49 -10.13 1.54
N ALA A 337 8.23 -10.35 1.15
CA ALA A 337 7.80 -10.23 -0.24
C ALA A 337 7.96 -8.79 -0.75
N LEU A 338 7.52 -7.79 0.02
CA LEU A 338 7.71 -6.38 -0.34
C LEU A 338 9.17 -5.96 -0.36
N ARG A 339 10.00 -6.47 0.57
CA ARG A 339 11.46 -6.25 0.49
C ARG A 339 12.00 -6.73 -0.86
N LYS A 340 11.65 -7.95 -1.26
CA LYS A 340 12.10 -8.52 -2.54
C LYS A 340 11.64 -7.68 -3.73
N ALA A 341 10.37 -7.24 -3.76
CA ALA A 341 9.87 -6.34 -4.81
C ALA A 341 10.68 -5.04 -4.91
N PHE A 342 11.03 -4.44 -3.78
CA PHE A 342 11.84 -3.22 -3.74
C PHE A 342 13.31 -3.45 -4.11
N GLU A 343 13.89 -4.59 -3.74
CA GLU A 343 15.23 -5.00 -4.17
C GLU A 343 15.28 -5.20 -5.69
N ASP A 344 14.29 -5.88 -6.26
CA ASP A 344 14.15 -6.11 -7.71
C ASP A 344 13.95 -4.78 -8.47
N ALA A 345 13.25 -3.81 -7.87
CA ALA A 345 13.09 -2.44 -8.38
C ALA A 345 14.32 -1.54 -8.16
N LYS A 346 15.42 -2.06 -7.59
CA LYS A 346 16.65 -1.30 -7.22
C LYS A 346 16.40 -0.15 -6.23
N ASN A 347 15.32 -0.21 -5.46
CA ASN A 347 15.02 0.73 -4.38
C ASN A 347 15.62 0.23 -3.06
N GLU A 348 16.95 0.33 -2.94
CA GLU A 348 17.68 -0.09 -1.74
C GLU A 348 17.24 0.62 -0.44
N PRO A 349 16.93 1.93 -0.40
CA PRO A 349 16.41 2.58 0.81
C PRO A 349 15.10 1.99 1.33
N GLY A 350 14.13 1.77 0.43
CA GLY A 350 12.83 1.21 0.80
C GLY A 350 12.95 -0.25 1.26
N ALA A 351 13.73 -1.06 0.55
CA ALA A 351 14.00 -2.45 0.92
C ALA A 351 14.58 -2.57 2.35
N ALA A 352 15.48 -1.66 2.75
CA ALA A 352 16.05 -1.65 4.09
C ALA A 352 15.00 -1.41 5.20
N ASP A 353 14.00 -0.57 4.95
CA ASP A 353 12.92 -0.31 5.92
C ASP A 353 12.05 -1.57 6.09
N PHE A 354 11.74 -2.29 5.01
CA PHE A 354 11.02 -3.56 5.07
C PHE A 354 11.83 -4.69 5.73
N TYR A 355 13.14 -4.75 5.50
CA TYR A 355 14.03 -5.67 6.22
C TYR A 355 13.98 -5.43 7.73
N TYR A 356 14.02 -4.17 8.16
CA TYR A 356 13.88 -3.82 9.57
C TYR A 356 12.52 -4.28 10.12
N GLY A 357 11.44 -4.09 9.36
CA GLY A 357 10.09 -4.55 9.67
C GLY A 357 10.01 -6.07 9.84
N GLU A 358 10.56 -6.85 8.90
CA GLU A 358 10.62 -8.32 8.96
C GLU A 358 11.30 -8.79 10.26
N MET A 359 12.49 -8.27 10.57
CA MET A 359 13.25 -8.66 11.75
C MET A 359 12.52 -8.31 13.05
N GLU A 360 11.81 -7.18 13.08
CA GLU A 360 10.99 -6.82 14.23
C GLU A 360 9.79 -7.74 14.41
N MET A 361 9.13 -8.17 13.33
CA MET A 361 8.05 -9.14 13.40
C MET A 361 8.55 -10.49 13.91
N ARG A 362 9.68 -11.00 13.40
CA ARG A 362 10.31 -12.25 13.87
C ARG A 362 10.71 -12.21 15.35
N ARG A 363 11.16 -11.06 15.85
CA ARG A 363 11.49 -10.88 17.27
C ARG A 363 10.25 -10.92 18.16
N ASN A 364 9.13 -10.37 17.68
CA ASN A 364 7.87 -10.27 18.42
C ASN A 364 6.97 -11.50 18.25
N ASP A 365 7.27 -12.35 17.28
CA ASP A 365 6.67 -13.66 17.09
C ASP A 365 6.92 -14.54 18.33
N ARG A 366 5.86 -15.20 18.80
CA ARG A 366 5.88 -16.10 19.97
C ARG A 366 6.23 -17.53 19.59
N HIS A 367 6.07 -17.90 18.33
CA HIS A 367 6.34 -19.25 17.81
C HIS A 367 7.82 -19.44 17.47
N THR A 368 8.57 -18.35 17.21
CA THR A 368 10.02 -18.39 17.01
C THR A 368 10.74 -18.89 18.28
N PRO A 369 11.71 -19.82 18.17
CA PRO A 369 12.49 -20.30 19.30
C PRO A 369 13.14 -19.17 20.10
N TRP A 370 13.19 -19.31 21.42
CA TRP A 370 13.72 -18.27 22.32
C TRP A 370 15.16 -17.85 21.96
N ALA A 371 16.02 -18.81 21.59
CA ALA A 371 17.41 -18.54 21.22
C ALA A 371 17.50 -17.59 20.00
N GLU A 372 16.68 -17.82 18.98
CA GLU A 372 16.64 -16.94 17.80
C GLU A 372 16.11 -15.55 18.17
N ARG A 373 15.06 -15.46 18.99
CA ARG A 373 14.53 -14.18 19.46
C ARG A 373 15.55 -13.41 20.30
N PHE A 374 16.33 -14.11 21.12
CA PHE A 374 17.42 -13.53 21.90
C PHE A 374 18.52 -13.00 20.99
N LEU A 375 18.95 -13.77 19.99
CA LEU A 375 19.95 -13.34 18.99
C LEU A 375 19.47 -12.13 18.18
N LEU A 376 18.21 -12.12 17.73
CA LEU A 376 17.61 -10.95 17.07
C LEU A 376 17.55 -9.74 18.01
N GLY A 377 17.26 -9.96 19.29
CA GLY A 377 17.31 -8.94 20.33
C GLY A 377 18.70 -8.33 20.49
N LEU A 378 19.74 -9.17 20.57
CA LEU A 378 21.14 -8.74 20.65
C LEU A 378 21.56 -7.99 19.39
N TYR A 379 21.24 -8.51 18.21
CA TYR A 379 21.55 -7.87 16.92
C TYR A 379 20.89 -6.49 16.78
N TRP A 380 19.64 -6.35 17.24
CA TRP A 380 18.94 -5.07 17.34
C TRP A 380 19.62 -4.09 18.31
N ALA A 381 20.01 -4.57 19.49
CA ALA A 381 20.61 -3.74 20.53
C ALA A 381 21.97 -3.19 20.08
N VAL A 382 22.78 -4.03 19.43
CA VAL A 382 24.14 -3.69 18.99
C VAL A 382 24.13 -2.80 17.75
N SER A 383 23.35 -3.15 16.72
CA SER A 383 23.47 -2.51 15.39
C SER A 383 22.16 -2.01 14.79
N GLY A 384 21.02 -2.22 15.45
CA GLY A 384 19.70 -1.93 14.89
C GLY A 384 19.44 -2.74 13.62
N TYR A 385 19.79 -4.03 13.63
CA TYR A 385 19.76 -4.93 12.48
C TYR A 385 20.72 -4.54 11.35
N GLY A 386 21.91 -4.04 11.68
CA GLY A 386 22.92 -3.66 10.69
C GLY A 386 22.61 -2.37 9.91
N LEU A 387 21.54 -1.65 10.27
CA LEU A 387 21.11 -0.44 9.57
C LEU A 387 21.46 0.86 10.32
N ARG A 388 21.99 0.78 11.55
CA ARG A 388 22.30 1.96 12.38
C ARG A 388 23.77 2.01 12.80
N ALA A 389 24.57 2.70 11.99
CA ALA A 389 25.99 2.91 12.27
C ALA A 389 26.24 3.59 13.62
N THR A 390 25.38 4.54 14.02
CA THR A 390 25.54 5.27 15.30
C THR A 390 25.43 4.37 16.52
N ARG A 391 24.62 3.30 16.49
CA ARG A 391 24.55 2.33 17.59
C ARG A 391 25.79 1.45 17.64
N ALA A 392 26.24 0.96 16.49
CA ALA A 392 27.44 0.13 16.41
C ALA A 392 28.69 0.92 16.85
N LEU A 393 28.84 2.17 16.39
CA LEU A 393 29.91 3.08 16.80
C LEU A 393 29.83 3.43 18.30
N GLY A 394 28.62 3.65 18.83
CA GLY A 394 28.42 3.89 20.26
C GLY A 394 28.86 2.68 21.10
N TRP A 395 28.49 1.46 20.70
CA TRP A 395 28.94 0.23 21.35
C TRP A 395 30.44 0.00 21.19
N LEU A 396 31.03 0.35 20.05
CA LEU A 396 32.47 0.30 19.84
C LEU A 396 33.19 1.22 20.83
N LEU A 397 32.78 2.48 20.93
CA LEU A 397 33.36 3.43 21.89
C LEU A 397 33.16 2.99 23.34
N ALA A 398 32.00 2.44 23.69
CA ALA A 398 31.74 1.91 25.02
C ALA A 398 32.59 0.68 25.33
N ALA A 399 32.76 -0.23 24.37
CA ALA A 399 33.64 -1.39 24.50
C ALA A 399 35.10 -0.95 24.68
N MET A 400 35.58 -0.01 23.85
CA MET A 400 36.92 0.56 23.97
C MET A 400 37.13 1.26 25.33
N ALA A 401 36.15 2.01 25.83
CA ALA A 401 36.24 2.63 27.14
C ALA A 401 36.29 1.57 28.26
N ALA A 402 35.47 0.52 28.16
CA ALA A 402 35.47 -0.58 29.13
C ALA A 402 36.79 -1.37 29.11
N THR A 403 37.36 -1.63 27.94
CA THR A 403 38.66 -2.30 27.81
C THR A 403 39.79 -1.44 28.35
N ILE A 404 39.77 -0.12 28.14
CA ILE A 404 40.70 0.82 28.76
C ILE A 404 40.59 0.77 30.29
N VAL A 405 39.38 0.83 30.85
CA VAL A 405 39.14 0.77 32.31
C VAL A 405 39.63 -0.58 32.90
N LEU A 406 39.33 -1.69 32.24
CA LEU A 406 39.80 -3.02 32.64
C LEU A 406 41.33 -3.14 32.55
N MET A 407 41.93 -2.58 31.50
CA MET A 407 43.39 -2.54 31.34
C MET A 407 44.05 -1.69 32.43
N MET A 408 43.48 -0.55 32.79
CA MET A 408 43.99 0.28 33.89
C MET A 408 43.88 -0.42 35.24
N GLY A 409 42.76 -1.07 35.52
CA GLY A 409 42.47 -1.69 36.80
C GLY A 409 43.16 -3.05 37.02
N LEU A 410 43.28 -3.86 35.96
CA LEU A 410 43.71 -5.27 36.05
C LEU A 410 44.78 -5.67 35.03
N GLY A 411 44.87 -4.98 33.88
CA GLY A 411 45.65 -5.46 32.73
C GLY A 411 47.10 -4.98 32.63
N LEU A 412 47.38 -3.73 33.02
CA LEU A 412 48.71 -3.11 32.94
C LEU A 412 49.51 -3.37 34.23
N PRO A 413 50.69 -4.02 34.17
CA PRO A 413 51.52 -4.25 35.34
C PRO A 413 52.27 -2.99 35.81
N ASP A 414 52.60 -2.94 37.10
CA ASP A 414 53.44 -1.87 37.68
C ASP A 414 54.94 -2.12 37.48
N THR A 415 55.33 -3.36 37.18
CA THR A 415 56.71 -3.80 37.04
C THR A 415 56.94 -4.47 35.69
N PRO A 416 58.08 -4.20 35.00
CA PRO A 416 58.40 -4.85 33.74
C PRO A 416 58.64 -6.36 33.95
N ALA A 417 58.26 -7.17 32.95
CA ALA A 417 58.46 -8.61 32.99
C ALA A 417 59.95 -8.95 33.10
N ARG A 418 60.35 -9.64 34.17
CA ARG A 418 61.75 -10.03 34.39
C ARG A 418 62.02 -11.37 33.68
N PRO A 419 63.11 -11.50 32.90
CA PRO A 419 63.52 -12.79 32.38
C PRO A 419 63.88 -13.74 33.54
N TYR A 420 63.58 -15.04 33.39
CA TYR A 420 64.03 -16.03 34.37
C TYR A 420 65.56 -16.02 34.48
N SER A 421 66.08 -16.17 35.71
CA SER A 421 67.51 -16.21 35.96
C SER A 421 68.19 -17.33 35.15
N PRO A 422 69.39 -17.10 34.59
CA PRO A 422 70.15 -18.15 33.90
C PRO A 422 70.39 -19.32 34.88
N GLY A 423 69.75 -20.46 34.63
CA GLY A 423 69.78 -21.63 35.52
C GLY A 423 68.41 -22.19 35.93
N ALA A 424 67.30 -21.47 35.66
CA ALA A 424 65.96 -21.90 36.02
C ALA A 424 65.34 -23.00 35.12
N GLY A 425 66.04 -23.43 34.06
CA GLY A 425 65.56 -24.47 33.13
C GLY A 425 64.33 -24.11 32.28
N VAL A 426 63.80 -22.89 32.41
CA VAL A 426 62.61 -22.40 31.70
C VAL A 426 62.99 -21.20 30.83
N ILE A 427 62.76 -21.31 29.52
CA ILE A 427 62.90 -20.20 28.57
C ILE A 427 61.60 -19.39 28.61
N GLY A 428 61.64 -18.17 29.18
CA GLY A 428 60.48 -17.28 29.27
C GLY A 428 60.71 -16.04 30.15
N LYS A 429 59.69 -15.20 30.29
CA LYS A 429 59.65 -14.10 31.27
C LYS A 429 58.68 -14.46 32.40
N GLN A 430 58.94 -13.97 33.63
CA GLN A 430 57.99 -14.08 34.74
C GLN A 430 56.73 -13.25 34.44
N ASP A 431 55.56 -13.77 34.83
CA ASP A 431 54.30 -13.06 34.64
C ASP A 431 54.35 -11.69 35.34
N PRO A 432 54.03 -10.59 34.63
CA PRO A 432 54.02 -9.26 35.20
C PRO A 432 53.03 -9.18 36.37
N ARG A 433 53.47 -8.67 37.54
CA ARG A 433 52.62 -8.56 38.74
C ARG A 433 52.12 -7.14 38.95
N LEU A 434 50.87 -7.04 39.40
CA LEU A 434 50.18 -5.81 39.74
C LEU A 434 50.19 -5.63 41.26
N HIS A 435 50.86 -4.58 41.77
CA HIS A 435 51.09 -4.38 43.20
C HIS A 435 50.38 -3.14 43.77
N ALA A 436 50.00 -2.17 42.93
CA ALA A 436 49.29 -0.97 43.37
C ALA A 436 47.90 -1.28 43.96
N ALA A 437 47.46 -0.51 44.95
CA ALA A 437 46.10 -0.59 45.49
C ALA A 437 45.07 -0.14 44.44
N PHE A 438 43.88 -0.75 44.41
CA PHE A 438 42.86 -0.52 43.38
C PHE A 438 42.55 0.97 43.05
N PRO A 439 42.41 1.89 44.03
CA PRO A 439 42.15 3.30 43.72
C PRO A 439 43.33 4.01 43.04
N ASP A 440 44.57 3.63 43.33
CA ASP A 440 45.79 4.26 42.81
C ASP A 440 46.13 3.81 41.38
N ARG A 441 45.36 2.87 40.82
CA ARG A 441 45.54 2.35 39.46
C ARG A 441 44.96 3.27 38.39
N PHE A 442 44.11 4.23 38.76
CA PHE A 442 43.43 5.13 37.82
C PHE A 442 44.20 6.43 37.58
N THR A 443 45.34 6.35 36.90
CA THR A 443 46.18 7.50 36.56
C THR A 443 46.15 7.83 35.07
N GLY A 444 46.35 9.10 34.71
CA GLY A 444 46.38 9.54 33.31
C GLY A 444 47.47 8.85 32.46
N ALA A 445 48.63 8.54 33.07
CA ALA A 445 49.71 7.82 32.39
C ALA A 445 49.34 6.35 32.07
N ARG A 446 48.59 5.67 32.96
CA ARG A 446 48.04 4.34 32.70
C ARG A 446 46.90 4.38 31.68
N ALA A 447 46.08 5.43 31.69
CA ALA A 447 45.03 5.63 30.69
C ALA A 447 45.59 5.76 29.28
N HIS A 448 46.67 6.54 29.10
CA HIS A 448 47.33 6.69 27.81
C HIS A 448 47.91 5.36 27.31
N LYS A 449 48.66 4.64 28.16
CA LYS A 449 49.17 3.29 27.82
C LYS A 449 48.07 2.29 27.50
N ALA A 450 46.97 2.30 28.26
CA ALA A 450 45.82 1.43 28.01
C ALA A 450 45.14 1.77 26.67
N ALA A 451 45.02 3.06 26.33
CA ALA A 451 44.47 3.50 25.05
C ALA A 451 45.35 3.05 23.87
N ASP A 452 46.68 3.17 23.98
CA ASP A 452 47.60 2.71 22.95
C ASP A 452 47.50 1.18 22.75
N VAL A 453 47.39 0.41 23.83
CA VAL A 453 47.19 -1.05 23.77
C VAL A 453 45.88 -1.38 23.07
N VAL A 454 44.78 -0.71 23.42
CA VAL A 454 43.46 -0.96 22.82
C VAL A 454 43.47 -0.59 21.33
N ILE A 455 43.90 0.61 20.96
CA ILE A 455 43.95 1.08 19.56
C ILE A 455 44.83 0.14 18.72
N ASN A 456 46.03 -0.20 19.20
CA ASN A 456 46.93 -1.10 18.47
C ASN A 456 46.40 -2.54 18.41
N SER A 457 45.65 -3.00 19.41
CA SER A 457 45.02 -4.32 19.38
C SER A 457 43.91 -4.41 18.32
N VAL A 458 43.12 -3.34 18.16
CA VAL A 458 42.03 -3.26 17.16
C VAL A 458 42.57 -3.19 15.75
N VAL A 459 43.62 -2.39 15.53
CA VAL A 459 44.13 -2.08 14.18
C VAL A 459 45.27 -3.02 13.76
N PHE A 460 46.18 -3.38 14.66
CA PHE A 460 47.48 -3.99 14.32
C PHE A 460 47.73 -5.38 14.92
N ARG A 461 46.68 -6.09 15.36
CA ARG A 461 46.71 -7.50 15.86
C ARG A 461 47.56 -7.77 17.11
N SER A 462 48.50 -6.90 17.52
CA SER A 462 49.22 -7.03 18.79
C SER A 462 49.70 -5.69 19.34
N SER A 463 49.47 -5.46 20.64
CA SER A 463 49.98 -4.27 21.35
C SER A 463 51.47 -4.33 21.68
N GLY A 464 52.10 -5.51 21.61
CA GLY A 464 53.53 -5.71 21.91
C GLY A 464 53.91 -5.49 23.38
N GLN A 465 52.93 -5.31 24.28
CA GLN A 465 53.18 -5.06 25.70
C GLN A 465 53.09 -6.33 26.54
N ASP A 466 53.94 -6.43 27.57
CA ASP A 466 53.88 -7.49 28.57
C ASP A 466 52.68 -7.23 29.50
N LEU A 467 51.55 -7.91 29.25
CA LEU A 467 50.29 -7.77 30.01
C LEU A 467 50.17 -8.83 31.12
N THR A 468 49.40 -8.51 32.17
CA THR A 468 49.01 -9.49 33.20
C THR A 468 48.11 -10.58 32.59
N THR A 469 47.89 -11.71 33.28
CA THR A 469 46.97 -12.76 32.82
C THR A 469 45.56 -12.23 32.56
N ALA A 470 45.05 -11.36 33.45
CA ALA A 470 43.77 -10.68 33.25
C ALA A 470 43.81 -9.73 32.04
N GLY A 471 44.90 -8.97 31.88
CA GLY A 471 45.14 -8.10 30.72
C GLY A 471 45.14 -8.85 29.39
N ARG A 472 45.75 -10.03 29.36
CA ARG A 472 45.79 -10.91 28.18
C ARG A 472 44.40 -11.39 27.79
N TYR A 473 43.56 -11.81 28.75
CA TYR A 473 42.17 -12.19 28.46
C TYR A 473 41.32 -10.99 28.01
N THR A 474 41.53 -9.80 28.57
CA THR A 474 40.83 -8.59 28.13
C THR A 474 41.24 -8.16 26.72
N GLU A 475 42.52 -8.30 26.36
CA GLU A 475 43.00 -8.04 25.00
C GLU A 475 42.45 -9.08 24.00
N MET A 476 42.39 -10.35 24.39
CA MET A 476 41.78 -11.40 23.56
C MET A 476 40.29 -11.13 23.29
N ALA A 477 39.55 -10.66 24.31
CA ALA A 477 38.14 -10.31 24.16
C ALA A 477 37.94 -9.08 23.26
N SER A 478 38.76 -8.03 23.41
CA SER A 478 38.69 -6.82 22.59
C SER A 478 38.97 -7.12 21.10
N ARG A 479 39.97 -7.97 20.83
CA ARG A 479 40.35 -8.42 19.48
C ARG A 479 39.23 -9.13 18.72
N LEU A 480 38.23 -9.68 19.41
CA LEU A 480 37.06 -10.30 18.77
C LEU A 480 35.88 -9.32 18.70
N ALA A 481 35.58 -8.63 19.80
CA ALA A 481 34.38 -7.79 19.90
C ALA A 481 34.49 -6.49 19.08
N GLU A 482 35.62 -5.79 19.17
CA GLU A 482 35.78 -4.44 18.60
C GLU A 482 35.83 -4.46 17.06
N PRO A 483 36.54 -5.40 16.38
CA PRO A 483 36.47 -5.52 14.92
C PRO A 483 35.09 -5.90 14.40
N VAL A 484 34.33 -6.74 15.12
CA VAL A 484 32.95 -7.09 14.75
C VAL A 484 32.03 -5.87 14.81
N LEU A 485 32.15 -5.05 15.85
CA LEU A 485 31.41 -3.78 15.98
C LEU A 485 31.78 -2.80 14.88
N LEU A 486 33.07 -2.69 14.54
CA LEU A 486 33.55 -1.87 13.43
C LEU A 486 33.00 -2.36 12.08
N ALA A 487 33.02 -3.68 11.84
CA ALA A 487 32.45 -4.28 10.62
C ALA A 487 30.95 -4.01 10.51
N LEU A 488 30.19 -4.13 11.59
CA LEU A 488 28.76 -3.78 11.63
C LEU A 488 28.51 -2.29 11.37
N ALA A 489 29.37 -1.41 11.89
CA ALA A 489 29.29 0.02 11.61
C ALA A 489 29.56 0.32 10.13
N LEU A 490 30.59 -0.28 9.54
CA LEU A 490 30.93 -0.13 8.12
C LEU A 490 29.81 -0.66 7.21
N LEU A 491 29.22 -1.81 7.53
CA LEU A 491 28.06 -2.35 6.82
C LEU A 491 26.88 -1.38 6.84
N ALA A 492 26.58 -0.79 8.00
CA ALA A 492 25.50 0.19 8.14
C ALA A 492 25.77 1.49 7.38
N VAL A 493 27.04 1.94 7.32
CA VAL A 493 27.45 3.12 6.52
C VAL A 493 27.31 2.82 5.03
N ARG A 494 27.79 1.67 4.56
CA ARG A 494 27.64 1.24 3.16
C ARG A 494 26.17 1.21 2.74
N GLY A 495 25.31 0.63 3.58
CA GLY A 495 23.87 0.59 3.35
C GLY A 495 23.18 1.96 3.39
N ARG A 496 23.87 3.02 3.84
CA ARG A 496 23.36 4.41 3.81
C ARG A 496 23.89 5.20 2.62
N VAL A 497 25.13 4.95 2.19
CA VAL A 497 25.73 5.60 1.00
C VAL A 497 25.10 5.09 -0.29
N LYS A 498 24.58 3.86 -0.28
CA LYS A 498 23.81 3.30 -1.38
C LYS A 498 22.34 3.77 -1.44
N ARG A 499 21.85 4.44 -0.41
CA ARG A 499 20.54 5.10 -0.43
C ARG A 499 20.64 6.42 -1.16
#